data_AF-A0A8T2MZ57-F1
#
_entry.id   AF-A0A8T2MZ57-F1
#
_cell.length_a   1.000
_cell.length_b   1.000
_cell.length_c   1.000
_cell.angle_alpha   90.00
_cell.angle_beta   90.00
_cell.angle_gamma   90.00
#
_symmetry.space_group_name_H-M   'P 1'
#
loop_
_entity.id
_entity.type
_entity.pdbx_description
1 polymer ?
#
loop_
_entity_poly.entity_id
_entity_poly.type
_entity_poly.pdbx_seq_one_letter_code
_entity_poly.pdbx_strand_id
1 'polypeptide(L)'
;MVEKLKKMGLQAAPPAHCYAGPGDVACDFCTGRKLKAVKSCLVCLASYCKTHLQPHYESPAFKKHKLVQATGNLQEKICSHHDKPLEVYCCTDEQCICCLCLMDEHRGHDTVSAAVKRTEKQKQLGVTQRKFQQTIQEREKELQDLRQAVQSYKRSAQAAVEDSERIFTELIRSIERRRSEVKELIRDQEKAAVSEAEGLLERLEQEIAELRRRDAELVQLSRTEDHIHFLQRCESLCVPPGPRTTPTITLDSNLSFEAVKEYLSEMREQHEAICDGQLFMISRAGYYAFMNFHRFSVTCVLMFTRFCA
;
A
#
# COMPACT_ATOMS: atom_id res chain seq x y z
N MET A 1 -55.34 1.89 -75.75
CA MET A 1 -56.33 2.04 -74.67
C MET A 1 -55.94 1.07 -73.56
N VAL A 2 -55.26 1.55 -72.51
CA VAL A 2 -55.86 2.05 -71.25
C VAL A 2 -56.41 0.86 -70.44
N GLU A 3 -55.58 0.29 -69.55
CA GLU A 3 -55.60 0.51 -68.09
C GLU A 3 -56.77 -0.17 -67.35
N LYS A 4 -56.43 -1.03 -66.37
CA LYS A 4 -56.85 -0.97 -64.94
C LYS A 4 -56.60 -2.33 -64.27
N LEU A 5 -55.55 -2.45 -63.45
CA LEU A 5 -55.54 -2.33 -61.97
C LEU A 5 -56.22 -3.54 -61.27
N LYS A 6 -55.47 -4.51 -60.72
CA LYS A 6 -54.74 -4.49 -59.42
C LYS A 6 -55.68 -4.58 -58.20
N LYS A 7 -55.73 -5.76 -57.58
CA LYS A 7 -55.96 -5.99 -56.14
C LYS A 7 -55.55 -7.45 -55.82
N MET A 8 -54.28 -7.74 -55.52
CA MET A 8 -53.72 -7.74 -54.16
C MET A 8 -54.67 -8.33 -53.11
N GLY A 9 -54.69 -9.66 -53.01
CA GLY A 9 -54.99 -10.37 -51.78
C GLY A 9 -53.69 -10.67 -51.05
N LEU A 10 -53.01 -9.64 -50.55
CA LEU A 10 -51.93 -9.79 -49.58
C LEU A 10 -52.55 -10.42 -48.33
N GLN A 11 -52.22 -11.68 -48.04
CA GLN A 11 -52.27 -12.14 -46.66
C GLN A 11 -51.34 -11.21 -45.88
N ALA A 12 -51.92 -10.46 -44.95
CA ALA A 12 -51.18 -9.55 -44.09
C ALA A 12 -50.05 -10.34 -43.40
N ALA A 13 -48.80 -9.93 -43.65
CA ALA A 13 -47.67 -10.44 -42.90
C ALA A 13 -47.97 -10.21 -41.40
N PRO A 14 -47.81 -11.24 -40.53
CA PRO A 14 -47.94 -11.03 -39.10
C PRO A 14 -46.97 -9.92 -38.68
N PRO A 15 -47.36 -8.97 -37.81
CA PRO A 15 -46.48 -7.90 -37.41
C PRO A 15 -45.15 -8.46 -36.88
N ALA A 16 -44.04 -7.77 -37.17
CA ALA A 16 -42.65 -8.20 -36.96
C ALA A 16 -42.26 -8.48 -35.48
N HIS A 17 -43.22 -8.54 -34.56
CA HIS A 17 -43.05 -8.81 -33.13
C HIS A 17 -43.61 -10.16 -32.69
N CYS A 18 -43.97 -11.06 -33.62
CA CYS A 18 -44.57 -12.36 -33.29
C CYS A 18 -43.64 -13.57 -33.46
N TYR A 19 -42.41 -13.38 -33.95
CA TYR A 19 -41.43 -14.47 -34.09
C TYR A 19 -40.70 -14.75 -32.78
N ALA A 20 -40.32 -16.01 -32.54
CA ALA A 20 -39.55 -16.38 -31.36
C ALA A 20 -38.09 -15.89 -31.50
N GLY A 21 -37.62 -15.09 -30.55
CA GLY A 21 -36.23 -14.65 -30.43
C GLY A 21 -35.41 -15.47 -29.43
N PRO A 22 -34.13 -15.13 -29.20
CA PRO A 22 -33.30 -15.78 -28.18
C PRO A 22 -33.96 -15.72 -26.79
N GLY A 23 -34.18 -16.88 -26.18
CA GLY A 23 -34.86 -17.00 -24.88
C GLY A 23 -36.39 -17.16 -24.96
N ASP A 24 -37.01 -17.01 -26.13
CA ASP A 24 -38.43 -17.29 -26.31
C ASP A 24 -38.70 -18.78 -26.54
N VAL A 25 -39.86 -19.24 -26.06
CA VAL A 25 -40.38 -20.57 -26.38
C VAL A 25 -41.03 -20.53 -27.75
N ALA A 26 -40.58 -21.37 -28.67
CA ALA A 26 -41.11 -21.42 -30.02
C ALA A 26 -42.40 -22.26 -30.09
N CYS A 27 -43.30 -21.93 -31.01
CA CYS A 27 -44.49 -22.74 -31.27
C CYS A 27 -44.13 -24.02 -32.05
N ASP A 28 -44.65 -25.16 -31.60
CA ASP A 28 -44.33 -26.48 -32.18
C ASP A 28 -45.05 -26.78 -33.50
N PHE A 29 -46.15 -26.07 -33.77
CA PHE A 29 -47.00 -26.31 -34.95
C PHE A 29 -46.76 -25.32 -36.09
N CYS A 30 -45.95 -24.28 -35.89
CA CYS A 30 -45.60 -23.35 -36.96
C CYS A 30 -44.73 -24.03 -38.01
N THR A 31 -45.19 -24.00 -39.26
CA THR A 31 -44.38 -24.38 -40.43
C THR A 31 -43.49 -23.20 -40.85
N GLY A 32 -42.19 -23.44 -41.03
CA GLY A 32 -41.21 -22.39 -41.36
C GLY A 32 -40.71 -21.62 -40.14
N ARG A 33 -40.64 -20.28 -40.22
CA ARG A 33 -40.15 -19.44 -39.11
C ARG A 33 -41.12 -19.50 -37.93
N LYS A 34 -40.68 -20.10 -36.81
CA LYS A 34 -41.54 -20.33 -35.64
C LYS A 34 -41.95 -19.02 -34.96
N LEU A 35 -43.24 -18.92 -34.63
CA LEU A 35 -43.79 -17.83 -33.83
C LEU A 35 -43.53 -18.08 -32.33
N LYS A 36 -43.51 -17.01 -31.54
CA LYS A 36 -43.43 -17.09 -30.07
C LYS A 36 -44.67 -17.79 -29.53
N ALA A 37 -44.46 -18.80 -28.70
CA ALA A 37 -45.51 -19.50 -27.98
C ALA A 37 -46.04 -18.61 -26.84
N VAL A 38 -47.36 -18.64 -26.66
CA VAL A 38 -48.07 -17.90 -25.61
C VAL A 38 -48.47 -18.84 -24.48
N LYS A 39 -48.86 -20.09 -24.81
CA LYS A 39 -49.21 -21.12 -23.83
C LYS A 39 -48.59 -22.46 -24.22
N SER A 40 -48.32 -23.28 -23.22
CA SER A 40 -48.05 -24.71 -23.39
C SER A 40 -49.24 -25.52 -22.87
N CYS A 41 -49.58 -26.60 -23.55
CA CYS A 41 -50.63 -27.53 -23.15
C CYS A 41 -50.02 -28.73 -22.44
N LEU A 42 -50.44 -28.98 -21.19
CA LEU A 42 -49.95 -30.11 -20.40
C LEU A 42 -50.52 -31.47 -20.84
N VAL A 43 -51.47 -31.49 -21.77
CA VAL A 43 -52.06 -32.72 -22.33
C VAL A 43 -51.46 -33.02 -23.69
N CYS A 44 -51.32 -32.02 -24.57
CA CYS A 44 -50.70 -32.19 -25.88
C CYS A 44 -49.16 -32.19 -25.84
N LEU A 45 -48.57 -31.86 -24.69
CA LEU A 45 -47.12 -31.76 -24.48
C LEU A 45 -46.42 -30.85 -25.50
N ALA A 46 -47.11 -29.76 -25.88
CA ALA A 46 -46.64 -28.85 -26.91
C ALA A 46 -46.95 -27.39 -26.57
N SER A 47 -46.22 -26.49 -27.22
CA SER A 47 -46.26 -25.05 -27.07
C SER A 47 -46.87 -24.38 -28.31
N TYR A 48 -47.78 -23.44 -28.07
CA TYR A 48 -48.66 -22.87 -29.08
C TYR A 48 -48.52 -21.35 -29.15
N CYS A 49 -48.33 -20.81 -30.35
CA CYS A 49 -48.56 -19.39 -30.61
C CYS A 49 -50.07 -19.08 -30.58
N LYS A 50 -50.44 -17.80 -30.59
CA LYS A 50 -51.85 -17.37 -30.47
C LYS A 50 -52.77 -18.07 -31.48
N THR A 51 -52.33 -18.22 -32.73
CA THR A 51 -53.11 -18.86 -33.80
C THR A 51 -53.29 -20.35 -33.54
N HIS A 52 -52.21 -21.10 -33.25
CA HIS A 52 -52.31 -22.55 -33.01
C HIS A 52 -52.95 -22.89 -31.66
N LEU A 53 -53.06 -21.93 -30.75
CA LEU A 53 -53.75 -22.09 -29.47
C LEU A 53 -55.28 -22.00 -29.62
N GLN A 54 -55.78 -21.31 -30.65
CA GLN A 54 -57.21 -21.04 -30.85
C GLN A 54 -58.11 -22.30 -30.77
N PRO A 55 -57.74 -23.46 -31.34
CA PRO A 55 -58.52 -24.70 -31.19
C PRO A 55 -58.72 -25.14 -29.73
N HIS A 56 -57.80 -24.80 -28.81
CA HIS A 56 -57.95 -25.13 -27.39
C HIS A 56 -59.07 -24.35 -26.70
N TYR A 57 -59.54 -23.24 -27.28
CA TYR A 57 -60.64 -22.46 -26.74
C TYR A 57 -61.97 -22.77 -27.44
N GLU A 58 -61.93 -23.02 -28.74
CA GLU A 58 -63.12 -23.12 -29.59
C GLU A 58 -63.61 -24.56 -29.74
N SER A 59 -62.72 -25.55 -29.77
CA SER A 59 -63.10 -26.95 -29.95
C SER A 59 -63.53 -27.57 -28.62
N PRO A 60 -64.73 -28.18 -28.55
CA PRO A 60 -65.17 -28.93 -27.36
C PRO A 60 -64.20 -30.03 -26.93
N ALA A 61 -63.45 -30.62 -27.88
CA ALA A 61 -62.47 -31.67 -27.60
C ALA A 61 -61.26 -31.16 -26.81
N PHE A 62 -60.81 -29.93 -27.07
CA PHE A 62 -59.59 -29.37 -26.47
C PHE A 62 -59.87 -28.38 -25.33
N LYS A 63 -61.12 -27.96 -25.15
CA LYS A 63 -61.53 -26.99 -24.12
C LYS A 63 -61.20 -27.41 -22.68
N LYS A 64 -61.06 -28.72 -22.44
CA LYS A 64 -60.70 -29.29 -21.13
C LYS A 64 -59.18 -29.40 -20.90
N HIS A 65 -58.36 -29.12 -21.91
CA HIS A 65 -56.92 -29.20 -21.78
C HIS A 65 -56.38 -28.11 -20.86
N LYS A 66 -55.46 -28.49 -19.96
CA LYS A 66 -54.83 -27.56 -19.03
C LYS A 66 -53.71 -26.79 -19.74
N LEU A 67 -53.93 -25.49 -19.93
CA LEU A 67 -52.98 -24.55 -20.53
C LEU A 67 -52.20 -23.79 -19.45
N VAL A 68 -50.87 -23.77 -19.57
CA VAL A 68 -49.96 -23.01 -18.71
C VAL A 68 -49.21 -21.97 -19.53
N GLN A 69 -48.55 -20.99 -18.87
CA GLN A 69 -47.67 -20.07 -19.57
C GLN A 69 -46.60 -20.84 -20.34
N ALA A 70 -46.29 -20.38 -21.55
CA ALA A 70 -45.29 -21.02 -22.39
C ALA A 70 -43.96 -21.16 -21.62
N THR A 71 -43.39 -22.36 -21.66
CA THR A 71 -42.21 -22.73 -20.87
C THR A 71 -41.27 -23.55 -21.74
N GLY A 72 -39.97 -23.21 -21.75
CA GLY A 72 -38.96 -23.96 -22.52
C GLY A 72 -38.77 -25.37 -21.96
N ASN A 73 -38.96 -25.51 -20.65
CA ASN A 73 -38.79 -26.75 -19.92
C ASN A 73 -40.12 -27.48 -19.72
N LEU A 74 -40.92 -27.64 -20.79
CA LEU A 74 -42.21 -28.32 -20.68
C LEU A 74 -42.02 -29.79 -20.27
N GLN A 75 -41.01 -30.46 -20.85
CA GLN A 75 -40.74 -31.87 -20.59
C GLN A 75 -40.31 -32.15 -19.14
N GLU A 76 -39.60 -31.24 -18.49
CA GLU A 76 -39.22 -31.34 -17.07
C GLU A 76 -40.43 -31.32 -16.12
N LYS A 77 -41.61 -30.91 -16.60
CA LYS A 77 -42.85 -30.83 -15.82
C LYS A 77 -43.73 -32.06 -16.01
N ILE A 78 -43.28 -33.03 -16.79
CA ILE A 78 -44.02 -34.23 -17.16
C ILE A 78 -43.25 -35.45 -16.67
N CYS A 79 -43.95 -36.40 -16.08
CA CYS A 79 -43.38 -37.67 -15.68
C CYS A 79 -42.95 -38.46 -16.92
N SER A 80 -41.68 -38.86 -16.95
CA SER A 80 -41.09 -39.66 -18.03
C SER A 80 -41.71 -41.04 -18.21
N HIS A 81 -42.33 -41.61 -17.16
CA HIS A 81 -42.90 -42.95 -17.19
C HIS A 81 -44.39 -42.96 -17.57
N HIS A 82 -45.11 -41.88 -17.28
CA HIS A 82 -46.57 -41.88 -17.29
C HIS A 82 -47.18 -40.81 -18.21
N ASP A 83 -46.35 -39.92 -18.78
CA ASP A 83 -46.78 -38.77 -19.58
C ASP A 83 -47.85 -37.92 -18.86
N LYS A 84 -47.78 -37.88 -17.53
CA LYS A 84 -48.67 -37.10 -16.66
C LYS A 84 -47.90 -35.93 -16.02
N PRO A 85 -48.56 -34.79 -15.78
CA PRO A 85 -47.93 -33.67 -15.09
C PRO A 85 -47.41 -34.03 -13.70
N LEU A 86 -46.26 -33.46 -13.33
CA LEU A 86 -45.68 -33.56 -12.00
C LEU A 86 -46.38 -32.56 -11.07
N GLU A 87 -47.29 -33.06 -10.23
CA GLU A 87 -48.13 -32.22 -9.35
C GLU A 87 -47.94 -32.54 -7.85
N VAL A 88 -47.26 -33.65 -7.54
CA VAL A 88 -46.99 -34.13 -6.18
C VAL A 88 -45.48 -34.05 -5.93
N TYR A 89 -45.07 -33.75 -4.70
CA TYR A 89 -43.70 -33.81 -4.24
C TYR A 89 -43.56 -34.93 -3.22
N CYS A 90 -42.67 -35.87 -3.48
CA CYS A 90 -42.29 -36.89 -2.50
C CYS A 90 -41.23 -36.31 -1.57
N CYS A 91 -41.55 -36.14 -0.29
CA CYS A 91 -40.62 -35.66 0.73
C CYS A 91 -39.54 -36.69 1.05
N THR A 92 -39.88 -37.99 0.98
CA THR A 92 -38.95 -39.09 1.25
C THR A 92 -37.83 -39.15 0.21
N ASP A 93 -38.18 -39.03 -1.09
CA ASP A 93 -37.22 -39.14 -2.20
C ASP A 93 -36.79 -37.78 -2.77
N GLU A 94 -37.28 -36.69 -2.18
CA GLU A 94 -37.00 -35.30 -2.56
C GLU A 94 -37.20 -34.94 -4.05
N GLN A 95 -38.25 -35.49 -4.66
CA GLN A 95 -38.52 -35.26 -6.09
C GLN A 95 -39.99 -34.99 -6.40
N CYS A 96 -40.23 -34.30 -7.52
CA CYS A 96 -41.57 -34.10 -8.06
C CYS A 96 -42.02 -35.35 -8.84
N ILE A 97 -43.21 -35.86 -8.54
CA ILE A 97 -43.81 -37.07 -9.14
C ILE A 97 -45.21 -36.78 -9.69
N CYS A 98 -45.73 -37.66 -10.55
CA CYS A 98 -47.13 -37.60 -10.99
C CYS A 98 -48.06 -38.44 -10.11
N CYS A 99 -49.38 -38.31 -10.30
CA CYS A 99 -50.36 -39.05 -9.49
C CYS A 99 -50.33 -40.58 -9.68
N LEU A 100 -49.83 -41.10 -10.80
CA LEU A 100 -49.67 -42.54 -10.99
C LEU A 100 -48.47 -43.08 -10.21
N CYS A 101 -47.31 -42.41 -10.28
CA CYS A 101 -46.14 -42.70 -9.45
C CYS A 101 -46.46 -42.74 -7.95
N LEU A 102 -47.36 -41.87 -7.47
CA LEU A 102 -47.81 -41.85 -6.08
C LEU A 102 -48.53 -43.15 -5.67
N MET A 103 -49.29 -43.75 -6.59
CA MET A 103 -50.07 -44.96 -6.33
C MET A 103 -49.24 -46.24 -6.49
N ASP A 104 -48.16 -46.17 -7.27
CA ASP A 104 -47.29 -47.30 -7.60
C ASP A 104 -45.98 -47.25 -6.79
N GLU A 105 -44.90 -46.73 -7.37
CA GLU A 105 -43.53 -46.78 -6.83
C GLU A 105 -43.36 -46.02 -5.50
N HIS A 106 -44.10 -44.92 -5.30
CA HIS A 106 -44.02 -44.08 -4.11
C HIS A 106 -45.14 -44.35 -3.09
N ARG A 107 -45.78 -45.53 -3.18
CA ARG A 107 -46.88 -45.90 -2.30
C ARG A 107 -46.43 -45.98 -0.84
N GLY A 108 -46.99 -45.10 0.00
CA GLY A 108 -46.69 -45.04 1.43
C GLY A 108 -45.56 -44.09 1.80
N HIS A 109 -44.95 -43.39 0.84
CA HIS A 109 -43.98 -42.33 1.12
C HIS A 109 -44.68 -41.06 1.64
N ASP A 110 -43.93 -40.21 2.36
CA ASP A 110 -44.44 -38.90 2.75
C ASP A 110 -44.53 -38.02 1.50
N THR A 111 -45.73 -37.54 1.20
CA THR A 111 -45.99 -36.76 -0.01
C THR A 111 -46.89 -35.58 0.28
N VAL A 112 -46.62 -34.48 -0.43
CA VAL A 112 -47.41 -33.25 -0.39
C VAL A 112 -47.63 -32.74 -1.80
N SER A 113 -48.56 -31.81 -2.02
CA SER A 113 -48.65 -31.15 -3.33
C SER A 113 -47.37 -30.34 -3.62
N ALA A 114 -46.96 -30.31 -4.88
CA ALA A 114 -45.80 -29.51 -5.31
C ALA A 114 -45.98 -28.01 -4.98
N ALA A 115 -47.22 -27.51 -4.99
CA ALA A 115 -47.52 -26.13 -4.61
C ALA A 115 -47.26 -25.84 -3.12
N VAL A 116 -47.61 -26.78 -2.23
CA VAL A 116 -47.33 -26.65 -0.79
C VAL A 116 -45.83 -26.70 -0.53
N LYS A 117 -45.11 -27.69 -1.10
CA LYS A 117 -43.66 -27.80 -0.93
C LYS A 117 -42.92 -26.57 -1.47
N ARG A 118 -43.36 -26.04 -2.62
CA ARG A 118 -42.82 -24.79 -3.19
C ARG A 118 -42.96 -23.64 -2.20
N THR A 119 -44.13 -23.48 -1.57
CA THR A 119 -44.36 -22.39 -0.61
C THR A 119 -43.44 -22.50 0.62
N GLU A 120 -43.20 -23.72 1.11
CA GLU A 120 -42.24 -23.99 2.18
C GLU A 120 -40.79 -23.63 1.75
N LYS A 121 -40.34 -24.16 0.61
CA LYS A 121 -38.99 -23.89 0.06
C LYS A 121 -38.80 -22.41 -0.28
N GLN A 122 -39.84 -21.71 -0.72
CA GLN A 122 -39.82 -20.27 -0.98
C GLN A 122 -39.57 -19.47 0.32
N LYS A 123 -40.18 -19.86 1.44
CA LYS A 123 -39.92 -19.25 2.75
C LYS A 123 -38.48 -19.51 3.21
N GLN A 124 -38.00 -20.75 3.06
CA GLN A 124 -36.61 -21.11 3.39
C GLN A 124 -35.62 -20.28 2.56
N LEU A 125 -35.86 -20.15 1.24
CA LEU A 125 -35.05 -19.32 0.35
C LEU A 125 -35.00 -17.86 0.83
N GLY A 126 -36.14 -17.29 1.25
CA GLY A 126 -36.19 -15.93 1.79
C GLY A 126 -35.46 -15.76 3.13
N VAL A 127 -35.34 -16.81 3.95
CA VAL A 127 -34.50 -16.79 5.15
C VAL A 127 -33.02 -16.83 4.78
N THR A 128 -32.62 -17.75 3.89
CA THR A 128 -31.24 -17.87 3.42
C THR A 128 -30.77 -16.61 2.69
N GLN A 129 -31.62 -16.02 1.85
CA GLN A 129 -31.32 -14.77 1.15
C GLN A 129 -31.05 -13.63 2.13
N ARG A 130 -31.86 -13.50 3.19
CA ARG A 130 -31.63 -12.49 4.24
C ARG A 130 -30.34 -12.73 5.00
N LYS A 131 -30.02 -13.99 5.33
CA LYS A 131 -28.73 -14.34 5.96
C LYS A 131 -27.56 -13.93 5.07
N PHE A 132 -27.60 -14.24 3.78
CA PHE A 132 -26.55 -13.83 2.84
C PHE A 132 -26.42 -12.31 2.73
N GLN A 133 -27.53 -11.58 2.67
CA GLN A 133 -27.50 -10.11 2.66
C GLN A 133 -26.84 -9.54 3.92
N GLN A 134 -27.17 -10.09 5.10
CA GLN A 134 -26.55 -9.69 6.35
C GLN A 134 -25.03 -9.97 6.35
N THR A 135 -24.63 -11.18 5.98
CA THR A 135 -23.21 -11.54 5.91
C THR A 135 -22.45 -10.67 4.90
N ILE A 136 -23.05 -10.35 3.75
CA ILE A 136 -22.44 -9.44 2.77
C ILE A 136 -22.19 -8.07 3.42
N GLN A 137 -23.17 -7.49 4.09
CA GLN A 137 -23.02 -6.19 4.76
C GLN A 137 -21.94 -6.21 5.85
N GLU A 138 -21.90 -7.27 6.65
CA GLU A 138 -20.86 -7.46 7.68
C GLU A 138 -19.46 -7.52 7.04
N ARG A 139 -19.30 -8.26 5.95
CA ARG A 139 -18.01 -8.37 5.23
C ARG A 139 -17.61 -7.10 4.50
N GLU A 140 -18.57 -6.35 3.94
CA GLU A 140 -18.31 -5.04 3.35
C GLU A 140 -17.78 -4.05 4.38
N LYS A 141 -18.34 -4.08 5.60
CA LYS A 141 -17.86 -3.27 6.73
C LYS A 141 -16.45 -3.68 7.16
N GLU A 142 -16.21 -4.96 7.39
CA GLU A 142 -14.86 -5.46 7.76
C GLU A 142 -13.81 -5.11 6.70
N LEU A 143 -14.17 -5.20 5.41
CA LEU A 143 -13.29 -4.81 4.31
C LEU A 143 -12.95 -3.32 4.36
N GLN A 144 -13.93 -2.46 4.68
CA GLN A 144 -13.70 -1.03 4.84
C GLN A 144 -12.79 -0.73 6.03
N ASP A 145 -13.05 -1.35 7.18
CA ASP A 145 -12.23 -1.19 8.40
C ASP A 145 -10.78 -1.63 8.14
N LEU A 146 -10.58 -2.76 7.46
CA LEU A 146 -9.24 -3.24 7.09
C LEU A 146 -8.53 -2.28 6.12
N ARG A 147 -9.24 -1.74 5.12
CA ARG A 147 -8.67 -0.72 4.21
C ARG A 147 -8.21 0.52 4.97
N GLN A 148 -8.99 1.00 5.93
CA GLN A 148 -8.63 2.14 6.76
C GLN A 148 -7.41 1.83 7.64
N ALA A 149 -7.37 0.65 8.27
CA ALA A 149 -6.23 0.23 9.08
C ALA A 149 -4.94 0.14 8.25
N VAL A 150 -4.99 -0.43 7.05
CA VAL A 150 -3.85 -0.47 6.10
C VAL A 150 -3.36 0.94 5.76
N GLN A 151 -4.27 1.86 5.42
CA GLN A 151 -3.89 3.23 5.10
C GLN A 151 -3.29 3.97 6.31
N SER A 152 -3.86 3.78 7.50
CA SER A 152 -3.35 4.35 8.74
C SER A 152 -1.93 3.86 9.03
N TYR A 153 -1.70 2.55 8.93
CA TYR A 153 -0.37 1.96 9.12
C TYR A 153 0.65 2.51 8.12
N LYS A 154 0.28 2.62 6.83
CA LYS A 154 1.15 3.23 5.81
C LYS A 154 1.52 4.68 6.14
N ARG A 155 0.55 5.50 6.56
CA ARG A 155 0.81 6.90 6.96
C ARG A 155 1.71 6.98 8.18
N SER A 156 1.47 6.12 9.18
CA SER A 156 2.30 6.07 10.40
C SER A 156 3.73 5.66 10.09
N ALA A 157 3.94 4.67 9.22
CA ALA A 157 5.28 4.24 8.81
C ALA A 157 5.99 5.37 8.05
N GLN A 158 5.29 6.04 7.13
CA GLN A 158 5.84 7.17 6.38
C GLN A 158 6.22 8.34 7.32
N ALA A 159 5.36 8.69 8.27
CA ALA A 159 5.67 9.72 9.26
C ALA A 159 6.90 9.37 10.11
N ALA A 160 7.04 8.11 10.51
CA ALA A 160 8.22 7.65 11.24
C ALA A 160 9.52 7.77 10.42
N VAL A 161 9.46 7.51 9.11
CA VAL A 161 10.60 7.73 8.20
C VAL A 161 10.93 9.22 8.10
N GLU A 162 9.93 10.08 7.88
CA GLU A 162 10.12 11.53 7.77
C GLU A 162 10.69 12.14 9.07
N ASP A 163 10.20 11.72 10.23
CA ASP A 163 10.72 12.14 11.52
C ASP A 163 12.16 11.65 11.73
N SER A 164 12.47 10.42 11.31
CA SER A 164 13.83 9.87 11.39
C SER A 164 14.81 10.68 10.52
N GLU A 165 14.45 10.95 9.27
CA GLU A 165 15.24 11.78 8.35
C GLU A 165 15.47 13.19 8.92
N ARG A 166 14.43 13.80 9.50
CA ARG A 166 14.54 15.12 10.15
C ARG A 166 15.57 15.07 11.29
N ILE A 167 15.47 14.09 12.18
CA ILE A 167 16.36 13.95 13.33
C ILE A 167 17.81 13.73 12.88
N PHE A 168 18.06 12.82 11.94
CA PHE A 168 19.41 12.60 11.43
C PHE A 168 19.98 13.83 10.74
N THR A 169 19.16 14.58 10.01
CA THR A 169 19.58 15.85 9.41
C THR A 169 20.01 16.87 10.47
N GLU A 170 19.27 16.98 11.59
CA GLU A 170 19.63 17.85 12.71
C GLU A 170 20.94 17.41 13.39
N LEU A 171 21.15 16.10 13.56
CA LEU A 171 22.38 15.54 14.11
C LEU A 171 23.58 15.85 13.20
N ILE A 172 23.46 15.65 11.89
CA ILE A 172 24.51 15.97 10.91
C ILE A 172 24.89 17.45 11.01
N ARG A 173 23.92 18.35 11.01
CA ARG A 173 24.18 19.80 11.17
C ARG A 173 24.88 20.12 12.49
N SER A 174 24.54 19.41 13.56
CA SER A 174 25.21 19.58 14.85
C SER A 174 26.68 19.16 14.79
N ILE A 175 26.96 18.00 14.19
CA ILE A 175 28.32 17.49 14.01
C ILE A 175 29.14 18.42 13.11
N GLU A 176 28.57 18.93 12.03
CA GLU A 176 29.23 19.91 11.13
C GLU A 176 29.58 21.22 11.86
N ARG A 177 28.69 21.69 12.75
CA ARG A 177 28.95 22.86 13.59
C ARG A 177 30.13 22.59 14.54
N ARG A 178 30.11 21.47 15.27
CA ARG A 178 31.20 21.08 16.18
C ARG A 178 32.52 20.89 15.45
N ARG A 179 32.50 20.30 14.25
CA ARG A 179 33.68 20.19 13.37
C ARG A 179 34.27 21.57 13.07
N SER A 180 33.43 22.56 12.78
CA SER A 180 33.87 23.92 12.51
C SER A 180 34.46 24.58 13.76
N GLU A 181 33.82 24.43 14.91
CA GLU A 181 34.31 24.94 16.21
C GLU A 181 35.70 24.39 16.56
N VAL A 182 35.92 23.07 16.43
CA VAL A 182 37.23 22.45 16.69
C VAL A 182 38.30 22.97 15.73
N LYS A 183 37.94 23.16 14.45
CA LYS A 183 38.87 23.69 13.44
C LYS A 183 39.30 25.11 13.79
N GLU A 184 38.37 26.00 14.12
CA GLU A 184 38.68 27.39 14.47
C GLU A 184 39.52 27.45 15.76
N LEU A 185 39.19 26.64 16.78
CA LEU A 185 39.99 26.57 18.01
C LEU A 185 41.47 26.23 17.74
N ILE A 186 41.73 25.24 16.88
CA ILE A 186 43.11 24.87 16.50
C ILE A 186 43.81 26.03 15.79
N ARG A 187 43.11 26.72 14.87
CA ARG A 187 43.67 27.85 14.10
C ARG A 187 43.95 29.06 14.97
N ASP A 188 43.08 29.36 15.93
CA ASP A 188 43.28 30.46 16.88
C ASP A 188 44.49 30.18 17.78
N GLN A 189 44.61 28.95 18.30
CA GLN A 189 45.75 28.54 19.13
C GLN A 189 47.07 28.56 18.34
N GLU A 190 47.07 28.03 17.11
CA GLU A 190 48.20 28.08 16.18
C GLU A 190 48.64 29.53 15.95
N LYS A 191 47.68 30.40 15.56
CA LYS A 191 47.96 31.81 15.28
C LYS A 191 48.53 32.55 16.49
N ALA A 192 47.98 32.32 17.67
CA ALA A 192 48.46 32.94 18.90
C ALA A 192 49.90 32.53 19.22
N ALA A 193 50.19 31.22 19.19
CA ALA A 193 51.52 30.70 19.45
C ALA A 193 52.56 31.16 18.41
N VAL A 194 52.19 31.18 17.13
CA VAL A 194 53.07 31.66 16.05
C VAL A 194 53.33 33.16 16.19
N SER A 195 52.30 33.97 16.47
CA SER A 195 52.46 35.43 16.63
C SER A 195 53.40 35.77 17.81
N GLU A 196 53.31 35.02 18.91
CA GLU A 196 54.22 35.16 20.05
C GLU A 196 55.66 34.81 19.67
N ALA A 197 55.86 33.71 18.94
CA ALA A 197 57.17 33.27 18.46
C ALA A 197 57.80 34.25 17.45
N GLU A 198 57.01 34.76 16.50
CA GLU A 198 57.45 35.78 15.54
C GLU A 198 57.90 37.06 16.25
N GLY A 199 57.17 37.51 17.27
CA GLY A 199 57.57 38.66 18.09
C GLY A 199 58.87 38.43 18.87
N LEU A 200 59.16 37.19 19.29
CA LEU A 200 60.46 36.83 19.89
C LEU A 200 61.59 36.83 18.84
N LEU A 201 61.33 36.29 17.65
CA LEU A 201 62.29 36.28 16.54
C LEU A 201 62.69 37.71 16.13
N GLU A 202 61.72 38.60 15.93
CA GLU A 202 61.99 40.00 15.57
C GLU A 202 62.87 40.71 16.62
N ARG A 203 62.61 40.46 17.91
CA ARG A 203 63.44 41.00 19.00
C ARG A 203 64.88 40.48 18.94
N LEU A 204 65.05 39.17 18.74
CA LEU A 204 66.39 38.57 18.61
C LEU A 204 67.14 39.10 17.39
N GLU A 205 66.46 39.26 16.26
CA GLU A 205 67.04 39.84 15.05
C GLU A 205 67.52 41.29 15.28
N GLN A 206 66.73 42.11 15.99
CA GLN A 206 67.11 43.47 16.36
C GLN A 206 68.32 43.50 17.31
N GLU A 207 68.35 42.61 18.32
CA GLU A 207 69.48 42.50 19.25
C GLU A 207 70.77 42.08 18.52
N ILE A 208 70.69 41.09 17.62
CA ILE A 208 71.82 40.67 16.78
C ILE A 208 72.30 41.83 15.89
N ALA A 209 71.39 42.58 15.28
CA ALA A 209 71.74 43.73 14.44
C ALA A 209 72.44 44.85 15.25
N GLU A 210 71.94 45.15 16.46
CA GLU A 210 72.57 46.12 17.36
C GLU A 210 73.96 45.67 17.79
N LEU A 211 74.13 44.41 18.17
CA LEU A 211 75.42 43.83 18.55
C LEU A 211 76.41 43.87 17.38
N ARG A 212 75.99 43.46 16.18
CA ARG A 212 76.82 43.54 14.96
C ARG A 212 77.28 44.98 14.65
N ARG A 213 76.40 45.96 14.85
CA ARG A 213 76.75 47.38 14.68
C ARG A 213 77.81 47.81 15.70
N ARG A 214 77.61 47.50 16.99
CA ARG A 214 78.59 47.85 18.04
C ARG A 214 79.93 47.16 17.85
N ASP A 215 79.93 45.91 17.41
CA ASP A 215 81.13 45.16 17.05
C ASP A 215 81.91 45.86 15.91
N ALA A 216 81.21 46.29 14.85
CA ALA A 216 81.84 47.05 13.76
C ALA A 216 82.42 48.39 14.23
N GLU A 217 81.74 49.11 15.12
CA GLU A 217 82.24 50.34 15.74
C GLU A 217 83.48 50.09 16.62
N LEU A 218 83.50 49.00 17.39
CA LEU A 218 84.66 48.57 18.18
C LEU A 218 85.86 48.25 17.29
N VAL A 219 85.64 47.52 16.17
CA VAL A 219 86.69 47.24 15.18
C VAL A 219 87.26 48.53 14.59
N GLN A 220 86.42 49.50 14.23
CA GLN A 220 86.89 50.80 13.72
C GLN A 220 87.66 51.59 14.78
N LEU A 221 87.14 51.66 16.02
CA LEU A 221 87.79 52.36 17.12
C LEU A 221 89.18 51.76 17.42
N SER A 222 89.34 50.43 17.37
CA SER A 222 90.63 49.76 17.59
C SER A 222 91.73 50.16 16.59
N ARG A 223 91.36 50.68 15.42
CA ARG A 223 92.28 51.08 14.34
C ARG A 223 92.56 52.58 14.32
N THR A 224 91.95 53.36 15.22
CA THR A 224 92.14 54.82 15.26
C THR A 224 93.52 55.18 15.82
N GLU A 225 94.18 56.17 15.23
CA GLU A 225 95.42 56.75 15.79
C GLU A 225 95.14 57.86 16.81
N ASP A 226 93.90 58.38 16.87
CA ASP A 226 93.47 59.40 17.84
C ASP A 226 93.24 58.78 19.24
N HIS A 227 94.23 58.95 20.11
CA HIS A 227 94.22 58.43 21.47
C HIS A 227 93.10 59.02 22.35
N ILE A 228 92.68 60.26 22.13
CA ILE A 228 91.63 60.90 22.94
C ILE A 228 90.26 60.33 22.54
N HIS A 229 89.99 60.23 21.23
CA HIS A 229 88.76 59.63 20.72
C HIS A 229 88.64 58.15 21.11
N PHE A 230 89.76 57.40 21.10
CA PHE A 230 89.81 56.02 21.60
C PHE A 230 89.36 55.94 23.06
N LEU A 231 89.99 56.71 23.95
CA LEU A 231 89.69 56.67 25.39
C LEU A 231 88.25 57.11 25.69
N GLN A 232 87.74 58.13 25.00
CA GLN A 232 86.36 58.62 25.20
C GLN A 232 85.28 57.63 24.77
N ARG A 233 85.49 56.89 23.66
CA ARG A 233 84.48 55.94 23.15
C ARG A 233 84.61 54.53 23.70
N CYS A 234 85.81 54.10 24.09
CA CYS A 234 86.07 52.73 24.54
C CYS A 234 85.19 52.34 25.73
N GLU A 235 85.03 53.23 26.72
CA GLU A 235 84.16 52.97 27.88
C GLU A 235 82.67 52.84 27.49
N SER A 236 82.20 53.65 26.53
CA SER A 236 80.79 53.62 26.11
C SER A 236 80.40 52.38 25.30
N LEU A 237 81.33 51.83 24.53
CA LEU A 237 81.08 50.71 23.61
C LEU A 237 81.34 49.34 24.24
N CYS A 238 82.20 49.27 25.26
CA CYS A 238 82.50 48.03 25.98
C CYS A 238 81.36 47.57 26.92
N VAL A 239 80.37 48.43 27.19
CA VAL A 239 79.18 48.06 27.95
C VAL A 239 78.15 47.42 27.01
N PRO A 240 77.81 46.12 27.16
CA PRO A 240 76.74 45.52 26.39
C PRO A 240 75.44 46.30 26.57
N PRO A 241 74.56 46.37 25.57
CA PRO A 241 73.18 46.79 25.83
C PRO A 241 72.65 45.89 26.96
N GLY A 242 72.20 46.48 28.07
CA GLY A 242 71.77 45.73 29.24
C GLY A 242 70.73 44.67 28.84
N PRO A 243 70.70 43.51 29.52
CA PRO A 243 69.82 42.42 29.14
C PRO A 243 68.39 42.95 29.16
N ARG A 244 67.80 43.14 27.97
CA ARG A 244 66.35 43.15 27.87
C ARG A 244 65.97 41.77 28.33
N THR A 245 65.12 41.65 29.34
CA THR A 245 64.76 40.37 29.97
C THR A 245 64.07 39.46 28.95
N THR A 246 64.86 38.82 28.10
CA THR A 246 64.46 37.75 27.20
C THR A 246 64.49 36.49 28.05
N PRO A 247 63.34 35.83 28.27
CA PRO A 247 63.34 34.54 28.92
C PRO A 247 64.26 33.60 28.14
N THR A 248 65.10 32.84 28.83
CA THR A 248 65.86 31.75 28.23
C THR A 248 64.87 30.86 27.50
N ILE A 249 64.95 30.78 26.16
CA ILE A 249 64.02 29.99 25.34
C ILE A 249 64.33 28.52 25.60
N THR A 250 63.74 27.97 26.66
CA THR A 250 63.55 26.53 26.79
C THR A 250 62.42 26.17 25.83
N LEU A 251 62.78 25.59 24.68
CA LEU A 251 61.82 24.94 23.80
C LEU A 251 61.15 23.82 24.59
N ASP A 252 59.92 24.09 25.06
CA ASP A 252 59.08 23.01 25.55
C ASP A 252 58.77 22.08 24.37
N SER A 253 59.11 20.80 24.54
CA SER A 253 59.04 19.79 23.47
C SER A 253 57.60 19.35 23.16
N ASN A 254 56.60 19.97 23.78
CA ASN A 254 55.19 19.63 23.68
C ASN A 254 54.41 20.50 22.67
N LEU A 255 55.00 20.80 21.52
CA LEU A 255 54.38 21.60 20.42
C LEU A 255 53.29 20.83 19.63
N SER A 256 52.71 19.78 20.21
CA SER A 256 51.91 18.81 19.47
C SER A 256 50.41 18.87 19.80
N PHE A 257 49.57 18.75 18.76
CA PHE A 257 48.13 18.57 18.89
C PHE A 257 47.71 17.09 18.98
N GLU A 258 48.61 16.16 19.32
CA GLU A 258 48.27 14.73 19.46
C GLU A 258 47.12 14.50 20.45
N ALA A 259 47.11 15.21 21.59
CA ALA A 259 46.01 15.12 22.56
C ALA A 259 44.64 15.44 21.93
N VAL A 260 44.57 16.40 21.00
CA VAL A 260 43.32 16.72 20.29
C VAL A 260 42.85 15.54 19.45
N LYS A 261 43.77 14.82 18.79
CA LYS A 261 43.44 13.62 18.00
C LYS A 261 42.97 12.46 18.88
N GLU A 262 43.55 12.30 20.07
CA GLU A 262 43.13 11.31 21.06
C GLU A 262 41.70 11.60 21.52
N TYR A 263 41.40 12.83 21.94
CA TYR A 263 40.04 13.22 22.35
C TYR A 263 39.01 13.09 21.21
N LEU A 264 39.37 13.42 19.97
CA LEU A 264 38.50 13.22 18.81
C LEU A 264 38.25 11.74 18.51
N SER A 265 39.21 10.87 18.80
CA SER A 265 39.04 9.42 18.64
C SER A 265 38.13 8.83 19.71
N GLU A 266 38.30 9.25 20.96
CA GLU A 266 37.40 8.87 22.05
C GLU A 266 35.96 9.34 21.77
N MET A 267 35.79 10.60 21.33
CA MET A 267 34.48 11.15 20.96
C MET A 267 33.80 10.32 19.86
N ARG A 268 34.55 9.88 18.85
CA ARG A 268 34.03 9.03 17.76
C ARG A 268 33.54 7.70 18.31
N GLU A 269 34.35 7.01 19.11
CA GLU A 269 33.99 5.71 19.69
C GLU A 269 32.74 5.79 20.57
N GLN A 270 32.64 6.84 21.40
CA GLN A 270 31.45 7.09 22.22
C GLN A 270 30.21 7.35 21.35
N HIS A 271 30.34 8.13 20.27
CA HIS A 271 29.24 8.40 19.36
C HIS A 271 28.77 7.13 18.65
N GLU A 272 29.68 6.31 18.13
CA GLU A 272 29.37 5.03 17.49
C GLU A 272 28.65 4.08 18.45
N ALA A 273 29.14 3.94 19.68
CA ALA A 273 28.51 3.10 20.70
C ALA A 273 27.07 3.54 21.02
N ILE A 274 26.83 4.86 21.11
CA ILE A 274 25.48 5.41 21.31
C ILE A 274 24.59 5.10 20.11
N CYS A 275 25.09 5.31 18.88
CA CYS A 275 24.35 5.03 17.66
C CYS A 275 23.93 3.57 17.54
N ASP A 276 24.86 2.63 17.79
CA ASP A 276 24.57 1.20 17.72
C ASP A 276 23.50 0.77 18.74
N GLY A 277 23.60 1.28 19.97
CA GLY A 277 22.61 1.02 21.01
C GLY A 277 21.21 1.54 20.64
N GLN A 278 21.12 2.73 20.06
CA GLN A 278 19.84 3.30 19.62
C GLN A 278 19.27 2.58 18.40
N LEU A 279 20.12 2.21 17.43
CA LEU A 279 19.69 1.50 16.23
C LEU A 279 19.06 0.14 16.58
N PHE A 280 19.63 -0.57 17.54
CA PHE A 280 19.04 -1.80 18.08
C PHE A 280 17.63 -1.56 18.65
N MET A 281 17.44 -0.49 19.42
CA MET A 281 16.15 -0.15 20.01
C MET A 281 15.10 0.26 18.97
N ILE A 282 15.50 1.04 17.96
CA ILE A 282 14.65 1.45 16.84
C ILE A 282 14.20 0.23 16.03
N SER A 283 15.12 -0.67 15.68
CA SER A 283 14.81 -1.92 14.97
C SER A 283 13.80 -2.76 15.74
N ARG A 284 13.99 -2.89 17.06
CA ARG A 284 13.07 -3.62 17.93
C ARG A 284 11.67 -2.99 17.96
N ALA A 285 11.58 -1.66 18.06
CA ALA A 285 10.31 -0.93 18.02
C ALA A 285 9.58 -1.12 16.68
N GLY A 286 10.30 -1.05 15.55
CA GLY A 286 9.76 -1.31 14.22
C GLY A 286 9.18 -2.72 14.08
N TYR A 287 9.89 -3.74 14.61
CA TYR A 287 9.40 -5.12 14.62
C TYR A 287 8.09 -5.28 15.41
N TYR A 288 7.98 -4.66 16.58
CA TYR A 288 6.72 -4.69 17.36
C TYR A 288 5.56 -4.03 16.63
N ALA A 289 5.79 -2.89 15.98
CA ALA A 289 4.76 -2.22 15.17
C ALA A 289 4.28 -3.13 14.03
N PHE A 290 5.19 -3.81 13.34
CA PHE A 290 4.86 -4.79 12.31
C PHE A 290 4.07 -5.99 12.85
N MET A 291 4.51 -6.60 13.97
CA MET A 291 3.82 -7.73 14.60
C MET A 291 2.40 -7.38 15.05
N ASN A 292 2.20 -6.18 15.60
CA ASN A 292 0.87 -5.72 16.01
C ASN A 292 -0.07 -5.56 14.80
N PHE A 293 0.41 -4.98 13.71
CA PHE A 293 -0.37 -4.88 12.47
C PHE A 293 -0.67 -6.25 11.87
N HIS A 294 0.32 -7.15 11.83
CA HIS A 294 0.14 -8.51 11.33
C HIS A 294 -0.89 -9.30 12.17
N ARG A 295 -0.85 -9.19 13.49
CA ARG A 295 -1.85 -9.80 14.38
C ARG A 295 -3.24 -9.23 14.11
N PHE A 296 -3.38 -7.92 13.91
CA PHE A 296 -4.64 -7.30 13.53
C PHE A 296 -5.16 -7.86 12.19
N SER A 297 -4.30 -7.94 11.15
CA SER A 297 -4.70 -8.47 9.84
C SER A 297 -5.08 -9.95 9.88
N VAL A 298 -4.33 -10.78 10.62
CA VAL A 298 -4.62 -12.21 10.76
C VAL A 298 -5.89 -12.44 11.58
N THR A 299 -6.14 -11.63 12.62
CA THR A 299 -7.38 -11.73 13.41
C THR A 299 -8.58 -11.36 12.55
N CYS A 300 -8.46 -10.32 11.71
CA CYS A 300 -9.45 -10.04 10.67
C CYS A 300 -9.64 -11.28 9.79
N VAL A 301 -8.59 -11.79 9.12
CA VAL A 301 -8.65 -12.94 8.18
C VAL A 301 -9.20 -14.23 8.82
N LEU A 302 -8.85 -14.56 10.07
CA LEU A 302 -9.34 -15.76 10.75
C LEU A 302 -10.82 -15.66 11.16
N MET A 303 -11.36 -14.45 11.35
CA MET A 303 -12.82 -14.27 11.42
C MET A 303 -13.50 -14.57 10.06
N PHE A 304 -12.78 -14.51 8.93
CA PHE A 304 -13.32 -14.91 7.61
C PHE A 304 -13.46 -16.42 7.47
N THR A 305 -12.51 -17.22 8.00
CA THR A 305 -12.51 -18.68 7.79
C THR A 305 -13.50 -19.45 8.67
N ARG A 306 -13.99 -18.86 9.76
CA ARG A 306 -14.96 -19.52 10.67
C ARG A 306 -16.42 -19.45 10.22
N PHE A 307 -16.73 -18.74 9.14
CA PHE A 307 -18.12 -18.53 8.68
C PHE A 307 -18.45 -19.24 7.35
N CYS A 308 -17.48 -19.96 6.76
CA CYS A 308 -17.67 -20.78 5.57
C CYS A 308 -17.68 -22.30 5.86
N ALA A 309 -17.79 -22.70 7.13
CA ALA A 309 -17.89 -24.10 7.58
C ALA A 309 -19.21 -24.34 8.31
#